data_AF-A0A3M4Q885-F1
#
_entry.id   AF-A0A3M4Q885-F1
#
_cell.length_a   1.000
_cell.length_b   1.000
_cell.length_c   1.000
_cell.angle_alpha   90.00
_cell.angle_beta   90.00
_cell.angle_gamma   90.00
#
_symmetry.space_group_name_H-M   'P 1'
#
loop_
_entity.id
_entity.type
_entity.pdbx_description
1 polymer ?
#
loop_
_entity_poly.entity_id
_entity_poly.type
_entity_poly.pdbx_seq_one_letter_code
_entity_poly.pdbx_strand_id
1 'polypeptide(L)' 'MNRLNPTKLLLSKWTAARPRNKEKHFLVTELFRDDEGTVLEIELQAVMTRRAERLPWQTLQNAEDWRMGWK' A
#
# COMPACT_ATOMS: atom_id res chain seq x y z
N MET A 1 13.95 3.19 -3.54
CA MET A 1 13.11 3.65 -2.41
C MET A 1 12.08 4.65 -2.94
N ASN A 2 10.79 4.37 -2.80
CA ASN A 2 9.74 5.27 -3.28
C ASN A 2 9.64 6.48 -2.33
N ARG A 3 9.68 7.71 -2.86
CA ARG A 3 9.43 8.92 -2.07
C ARG A 3 7.92 9.14 -1.99
N LEU A 4 7.34 9.00 -0.80
CA LEU A 4 5.90 9.03 -0.59
C LEU A 4 5.49 10.14 0.37
N ASN A 5 4.31 10.69 0.15
CA ASN A 5 3.61 11.48 1.14
C ASN A 5 2.50 10.60 1.73
N PRO A 6 2.57 10.23 3.01
CA PRO A 6 1.64 9.26 3.59
C PRO A 6 0.18 9.74 3.59
N THR A 7 -0.05 11.06 3.66
CA THR A 7 -1.40 11.66 3.59
C THR A 7 -2.08 11.47 2.23
N LYS A 8 -1.30 11.21 1.17
CA LYS A 8 -1.77 11.00 -0.21
C LYS A 8 -1.83 9.53 -0.61
N LEU A 9 -1.72 8.60 0.33
CA LEU A 9 -1.72 7.17 0.03
C LEU A 9 -3.12 6.63 -0.23
N LEU A 10 -4.19 7.25 0.24
CA LEU A 10 -5.55 6.77 0.00
C LEU A 10 -5.83 6.66 -1.51
N LEU A 11 -6.35 5.51 -1.95
CA LEU A 11 -6.60 5.14 -3.35
C LEU A 11 -5.35 5.09 -4.25
N SER A 12 -4.15 5.13 -3.67
CA SER A 12 -2.91 4.93 -4.42
C SER A 12 -2.81 3.48 -4.89
N LYS A 13 -2.30 3.31 -6.12
CA LYS A 13 -2.23 2.03 -6.83
C LYS A 13 -0.83 1.46 -6.72
N TRP A 14 -0.74 0.16 -6.46
CA TRP A 14 0.52 -0.53 -6.23
C TRP A 14 0.57 -1.86 -6.96
N THR A 15 1.79 -2.22 -7.36
CA THR A 15 2.12 -3.50 -7.98
C THR A 15 3.16 -4.20 -7.11
N ALA A 16 2.86 -5.41 -6.67
CA ALA A 16 3.82 -6.26 -5.99
C ALA A 16 4.95 -6.62 -6.98
N ALA A 17 6.19 -6.32 -6.61
CA ALA A 17 7.37 -6.65 -7.39
C ALA A 17 7.63 -8.16 -7.43
N ARG A 18 7.17 -8.88 -6.39
CA ARG A 18 7.20 -10.35 -6.28
C ARG A 18 5.79 -10.86 -5.93
N PRO A 19 4.88 -11.00 -6.91
CA PRO A 19 3.51 -11.44 -6.66
C PRO A 19 3.47 -12.80 -5.96
N ARG A 20 2.62 -12.92 -4.94
CA ARG A 20 2.30 -14.20 -4.27
C ARG A 20 0.81 -14.46 -4.46
N ASN A 21 0.39 -15.73 -4.53
CA ASN A 21 -1.03 -16.10 -4.69
C ASN A 21 -1.72 -15.45 -5.92
N LYS A 22 -0.96 -15.14 -6.98
CA LYS A 22 -1.43 -14.37 -8.16
C LYS A 22 -1.90 -12.95 -7.85
N GLU A 23 -1.61 -12.42 -6.66
CA GLU A 23 -1.90 -11.05 -6.26
C GLU A 23 -0.78 -10.14 -6.77
N LYS A 24 -1.05 -9.47 -7.90
CA LYS A 24 -0.12 -8.52 -8.50
C LYS A 24 -0.46 -7.07 -8.16
N HIS A 25 -1.75 -6.71 -8.19
CA HIS A 25 -2.21 -5.34 -8.03
C HIS A 25 -2.92 -5.13 -6.70
N PHE A 26 -2.59 -4.01 -6.06
CA PHE A 26 -3.08 -3.62 -4.75
C PHE A 26 -3.52 -2.16 -4.76
N LEU A 27 -4.47 -1.83 -3.90
CA LEU A 27 -5.01 -0.49 -3.69
C LEU A 27 -4.95 -0.18 -2.19
N VAL A 28 -4.52 1.02 -1.84
CA VAL A 28 -4.70 1.51 -0.47
C VAL A 28 -6.15 1.94 -0.30
N THR A 29 -6.88 1.28 0.60
CA THR A 29 -8.32 1.50 0.83
C THR A 29 -8.61 2.33 2.06
N GLU A 30 -7.70 2.36 3.04
CA GLU A 30 -7.88 3.12 4.29
C GLU A 30 -6.54 3.64 4.82
N LEU A 31 -6.58 4.76 5.56
CA LEU A 31 -5.44 5.32 6.30
C LEU A 31 -5.76 5.33 7.79
N PHE A 32 -4.89 4.72 8.58
CA PHE A 32 -4.99 4.74 10.04
C PHE A 32 -4.05 5.81 10.60
N ARG A 33 -4.61 6.68 11.44
CA ARG A 33 -3.90 7.82 12.04
C ARG A 33 -3.89 7.72 13.56
N ASP A 34 -2.89 8.33 14.18
CA ASP A 34 -2.93 8.61 15.61
C ASP A 34 -3.79 9.84 15.95
N ASP A 35 -3.83 10.19 17.23
CA ASP A 35 -4.59 11.33 17.76
C ASP A 35 -4.10 12.68 17.23
N GLU A 36 -2.85 12.77 16.75
CA GLU A 36 -2.27 13.96 16.14
C GLU A 36 -2.51 14.04 14.62
N GLY A 37 -3.16 13.02 14.05
CA GLY A 37 -3.45 12.94 12.62
C GLY A 37 -2.29 12.39 11.77
N THR A 38 -1.23 11.89 12.39
CA THR A 38 -0.10 11.26 11.71
C THR A 38 -0.52 9.89 11.18
N VAL A 39 -0.32 9.66 9.88
CA VAL A 39 -0.60 8.35 9.27
C VAL A 39 0.46 7.35 9.74
N LEU A 40 0.00 6.29 10.42
CA LEU A 40 0.84 5.21 10.91
C LEU A 40 0.78 3.99 9.99
N GLU A 41 -0.44 3.59 9.64
CA GLU A 41 -0.70 2.37 8.90
C GLU A 41 -1.69 2.62 7.76
N ILE A 42 -1.73 1.67 6.85
CA ILE A 42 -2.66 1.63 5.72
C ILE A 42 -3.37 0.29 5.71
N GLU A 43 -4.58 0.27 5.15
CA GLU A 43 -5.16 -0.95 4.61
C GLU A 43 -4.74 -1.09 3.15
N LEU A 44 -4.06 -2.19 2.83
CA LEU A 44 -3.65 -2.53 1.47
C LEU A 44 -4.46 -3.74 1.00
N GLN A 45 -5.27 -3.55 -0.03
CA GLN A 45 -6.17 -4.58 -0.54
C GLN A 45 -5.72 -5.09 -1.90
N ALA A 46 -5.56 -6.41 -2.04
CA ALA A 46 -5.38 -7.08 -3.31
C ALA A 46 -6.64 -6.92 -4.17
N VAL A 47 -6.48 -6.39 -5.39
CA VAL A 47 -7.61 -6.08 -6.29
C VAL A 47 -8.37 -7.35 -6.68
N MET A 48 -7.64 -8.43 -6.95
CA MET A 48 -8.23 -9.67 -7.47
C MET A 48 -8.96 -10.48 -6.39
N THR A 49 -8.33 -10.68 -5.23
CA THR A 49 -8.83 -11.57 -4.18
C THR A 49 -9.65 -10.83 -3.12
N ARG A 50 -9.60 -9.50 -3.09
CA ARG A 50 -10.13 -8.66 -2.01
C ARG A 50 -9.51 -8.93 -0.64
N ARG A 51 -8.40 -9.70 -0.59
CA ARG A 51 -7.62 -9.84 0.64
C ARG A 51 -7.10 -8.45 1.03
N ALA A 52 -7.44 -8.02 2.24
CA ALA A 52 -6.91 -6.81 2.84
C ALA A 52 -5.92 -7.14 3.94
N GLU A 53 -4.91 -6.30 4.09
CA GLU A 53 -3.97 -6.36 5.20
C GLU A 53 -3.65 -4.97 5.71
N ARG A 54 -3.48 -4.88 7.02
CA ARG A 54 -3.04 -3.66 7.71
C ARG A 54 -1.53 -3.74 7.94
N LEU A 55 -0.82 -2.69 7.54
CA LEU A 55 0.63 -2.61 7.67
C LEU A 55 1.12 -1.17 7.80
N PRO A 56 2.33 -0.94 8.36
CA PRO A 56 2.97 0.36 8.36
C PRO A 56 3.12 0.90 6.93
N TRP A 57 2.72 2.15 6.71
CA TRP A 57 2.71 2.73 5.36
C TRP A 57 4.10 2.74 4.72
N GLN A 58 5.15 2.79 5.55
CA GLN A 58 6.55 2.80 5.16
C GLN A 58 6.95 1.56 4.36
N THR A 59 6.22 0.45 4.49
CA THR A 59 6.42 -0.76 3.67
C THR A 59 6.40 -0.45 2.18
N LEU A 60 5.53 0.48 1.74
CA LEU A 60 5.42 0.91 0.35
C LEU A 60 6.66 1.67 -0.17
N GLN A 61 7.57 2.09 0.71
CA GLN A 61 8.83 2.71 0.30
C GLN A 61 9.83 1.69 -0.26
N ASN A 62 9.72 0.41 0.10
CA ASN A 62 10.60 -0.62 -0.44
C ASN A 62 10.25 -0.92 -1.90
N ALA A 63 11.14 -0.53 -2.81
CA ALA A 63 10.96 -0.74 -4.24
C ALA A 63 11.18 -2.20 -4.68
N GLU A 64 11.82 -3.02 -3.83
CA GLU A 64 11.98 -4.45 -4.07
C GLU A 64 10.70 -5.25 -3.85
N ASP A 65 9.77 -4.69 -3.06
CA ASP A 65 8.47 -5.28 -2.76
C ASP A 65 7.34 -4.57 -3.51
N TRP A 66 7.41 -3.23 -3.63
CA TRP A 66 6.31 -2.40 -4.12
C TRP A 66 6.72 -1.41 -5.21
N ARG A 67 6.00 -1.47 -6.32
CA ARG A 67 6.11 -0.52 -7.44
C ARG A 67 4.84 0.32 -7.52
N MET A 68 4.99 1.63 -7.65
CA MET A 68 3.86 2.53 -7.79
C MET A 68 3.18 2.36 -9.17
N GLY A 69 1.85 2.44 -9.16
CA GLY A 69 0.98 2.30 -10.33
C GLY A 69 0.61 0.85 -10.64
N TRP A 70 -0.15 0.67 -11.72
CA TRP A 70 -0.42 -0.64 -12.32
C TRP A 70 0.61 -0.88 -13.43
N LYS A 71 1.66 -1.63 -13.10
CA LYS A 71 2.69 -2.06 -14.05
C LYS A 71 2.66 -3.58 -14.22
#